data_AF-A0A9J6ECX5-F1
#
_entry.id   AF-A0A9J6ECX5-F1
#
_cell.length_a   1.000
_cell.length_b   1.000
_cell.length_c   1.000
_cell.angle_alpha   90.00
_cell.angle_beta   90.00
_cell.angle_gamma   90.00
#
_symmetry.space_group_name_H-M   'P 1'
#
loop_
_entity.id
_entity.type
_entity.pdbx_description
1 polymer ?
#
loop_
_entity_poly.entity_id
_entity_poly.type
_entity_poly.pdbx_seq_one_letter_code
_entity_poly.pdbx_strand_id
1 'polypeptide(L)'
;MKLCPYDQLKNKCTIQRIVSIFDNSGTVGFSVFMSLWATIFIEFWKRQQVVLAWEWNLSNVDTLTEVVNPEYEAKARVYKLNPVTLRYEPHVPFWERIGRIAAANVILLFLLVVVLCTVMGVIGYRIIMVTYLSSKWSRLTAHVATTVSASMINLMVILSLNKLYGWIANRLTDLERPRTQRDYEYSFAFKMFLFTFLNNYSSLIYISFFKGRFSGDPGSEAHWKGYTLDKCEGGCLYEVFVQLATVMLGQQAIRTTHNIVVPIFKAWWRQRRRRLGKEIIEPKSQLARWEQDFNLEECPKLAPFDEYLEMTIQFGFVTLFVAAFPLAPLFALINNVCEIRLDAYRYSKRLRRPVAERVPNIGAWQAILRLLARCAVICNAFLIAFTSEFIPRLVYQVRHSKGLSLSGYTNFTLATFDTSDFDDAHRPNNGTLHGAIVRECRYVGFREPPGTENEYQLSETFWVITTAQLCFVVIFEHVVFFITGVVAGMIPAMPKSVAQRMKREQIVVQDLIAKLQDSDTAASVAATAQLMMNS
;
A
#
# COMPACT_ATOMS: atom_id res chain seq x y z
N MET A 1 -28.26 5.64 19.74
CA MET A 1 -28.90 6.93 19.34
C MET A 1 -29.46 7.77 20.50
N LYS A 2 -29.88 7.21 21.64
CA LYS A 2 -30.53 7.95 22.75
C LYS A 2 -29.87 9.26 23.20
N LEU A 3 -28.54 9.36 23.15
CA LEU A 3 -27.78 10.55 23.55
C LEU A 3 -27.48 11.55 22.41
N CYS A 4 -27.89 11.26 21.17
CA CYS A 4 -27.63 12.15 20.03
C CYS A 4 -28.84 13.05 19.77
N PRO A 5 -28.74 14.39 19.94
CA PRO A 5 -29.82 15.30 19.58
C PRO A 5 -29.91 15.48 18.07
N TYR A 6 -31.06 15.97 17.61
CA TYR A 6 -31.23 16.46 16.24
C TYR A 6 -30.22 17.58 15.95
N ASP A 7 -29.69 17.60 14.73
CA ASP A 7 -28.67 18.55 14.29
C ASP A 7 -29.11 19.26 13.00
N GLN A 8 -28.67 20.51 12.83
CA GLN A 8 -28.96 21.29 11.63
C GLN A 8 -27.91 21.05 10.55
N LEU A 9 -28.36 20.88 9.29
CA LEU A 9 -27.45 20.71 8.14
C LEU A 9 -26.47 21.88 7.99
N LYS A 10 -26.86 23.09 8.40
CA LYS A 10 -26.01 24.30 8.38
C LYS A 10 -24.70 24.12 9.14
N ASN A 11 -24.69 23.35 10.23
CA ASN A 11 -23.50 23.12 11.04
C ASN A 11 -22.41 22.34 10.28
N LYS A 12 -22.79 21.60 9.23
CA LYS A 12 -21.88 20.79 8.41
C LYS A 12 -21.40 21.53 7.14
N CYS A 13 -21.76 22.79 6.96
CA CYS A 13 -21.43 23.58 5.77
C CYS A 13 -19.91 23.70 5.53
N THR A 14 -19.10 23.86 6.58
CA THR A 14 -17.64 23.96 6.45
C THR A 14 -17.03 22.66 5.90
N ILE A 15 -17.49 21.50 6.40
CA ILE A 15 -17.04 20.19 5.92
C ILE A 15 -17.42 20.04 4.45
N GLN A 16 -18.66 20.38 4.08
CA GLN A 16 -19.13 20.29 2.69
C GLN A 16 -18.36 21.22 1.76
N ARG A 17 -17.97 22.43 2.21
CA ARG A 17 -17.10 23.33 1.43
C ARG A 17 -15.75 22.69 1.15
N ILE A 18 -15.12 22.07 2.15
CA ILE A 18 -13.84 21.36 1.97
C ILE A 18 -14.02 20.20 0.98
N VAL A 19 -15.05 19.37 1.17
CA VAL A 19 -15.34 18.25 0.27
C VAL A 19 -15.56 18.75 -1.15
N SER A 20 -16.30 19.84 -1.36
CA SER A 20 -16.57 20.39 -2.70
C SER A 20 -15.32 20.85 -3.47
N ILE A 21 -14.23 21.20 -2.77
CA ILE A 21 -12.97 21.58 -3.42
C ILE A 21 -12.34 20.38 -4.12
N PHE A 22 -12.42 19.20 -3.51
CA PHE A 22 -11.78 17.97 -4.03
C PHE A 22 -12.78 17.03 -4.72
N ASP A 23 -14.07 17.11 -4.42
CA ASP A 23 -15.13 16.34 -5.06
C ASP A 23 -15.72 17.11 -6.25
N ASN A 24 -14.89 17.28 -7.28
CA ASN A 24 -15.20 18.01 -8.50
C ASN A 24 -14.94 17.15 -9.75
N SER A 25 -15.44 17.59 -10.90
CA SER A 25 -15.26 16.85 -12.16
C SER A 25 -13.80 16.71 -12.59
N GLY A 26 -12.93 17.64 -12.17
CA GLY A 26 -11.49 17.59 -12.40
C GLY A 26 -10.80 16.42 -11.68
N THR A 27 -11.33 15.96 -10.55
CA THR A 27 -10.79 14.82 -9.80
C THR A 27 -10.92 13.51 -10.56
N VAL A 28 -11.98 13.36 -11.38
CA VAL A 28 -12.11 12.21 -12.29
C VAL A 28 -10.99 12.23 -13.34
N GLY A 29 -10.77 13.39 -13.97
CA GLY A 29 -9.67 13.58 -14.92
C GLY A 29 -8.29 13.38 -14.29
N PHE A 30 -8.12 13.85 -13.05
CA PHE A 30 -6.89 13.66 -12.28
C PHE A 30 -6.63 12.19 -11.95
N SER A 31 -7.66 11.42 -11.62
CA SER A 31 -7.52 9.97 -11.38
C SER A 31 -7.07 9.20 -12.63
N VAL A 32 -7.61 9.57 -13.80
CA VAL A 32 -7.14 9.02 -15.09
C VAL A 32 -5.67 9.39 -15.33
N PHE A 33 -5.32 10.66 -15.13
CA PHE A 33 -3.94 11.14 -15.26
C PHE A 33 -2.98 10.37 -14.33
N MET A 34 -3.38 10.14 -13.07
CA MET A 34 -2.55 9.44 -12.09
C MET A 34 -2.38 7.95 -12.42
N SER A 35 -3.40 7.31 -13.02
CA SER A 35 -3.31 5.94 -13.52
C SER A 35 -2.33 5.83 -14.69
N LEU A 36 -2.34 6.81 -15.60
CA LEU A 36 -1.37 6.92 -16.69
C LEU A 36 0.03 7.18 -16.15
N TRP A 37 0.18 8.13 -15.23
CA TRP A 37 1.44 8.43 -14.57
C TRP A 37 2.04 7.20 -13.89
N ALA A 38 1.25 6.41 -13.16
CA ALA A 38 1.71 5.19 -12.50
C ALA A 38 2.24 4.16 -13.52
N THR A 39 1.53 3.99 -14.64
CA THR A 39 1.94 3.08 -15.71
C THR A 39 3.24 3.55 -16.39
N ILE A 40 3.30 4.85 -16.72
CA ILE A 40 4.48 5.51 -17.29
C ILE A 40 5.67 5.33 -16.34
N PHE A 41 5.51 5.65 -15.06
CA PHE A 41 6.55 5.52 -14.04
C PHE A 41 7.12 4.10 -14.00
N ILE A 42 6.27 3.07 -13.97
CA ILE A 42 6.69 1.67 -13.91
C ILE A 42 7.44 1.23 -15.18
N GLU A 43 6.96 1.60 -16.37
CA GLU A 43 7.61 1.21 -17.63
C GLU A 43 8.92 1.98 -17.87
N PHE A 44 8.98 3.26 -17.50
CA PHE A 44 10.22 4.03 -17.53
C PHE A 44 11.23 3.50 -16.50
N TRP A 45 10.79 3.11 -15.30
CA TRP A 45 11.66 2.49 -14.32
C TRP A 45 12.23 1.16 -14.82
N LYS A 46 11.38 0.31 -15.41
CA LYS A 46 11.82 -0.96 -16.04
C LYS A 46 12.87 -0.71 -17.12
N ARG A 47 12.64 0.30 -17.98
CA ARG A 47 13.59 0.70 -19.02
C ARG A 47 14.91 1.20 -18.43
N GLN A 48 14.86 2.01 -17.37
CA GLN A 48 16.04 2.53 -16.69
C GLN A 48 16.84 1.42 -15.99
N GLN A 49 16.14 0.46 -15.39
CA GLN A 49 16.73 -0.72 -14.78
C GLN A 49 17.56 -1.52 -15.79
N VAL A 50 17.09 -1.68 -17.03
CA VAL A 50 17.86 -2.36 -18.09
C VAL A 50 19.13 -1.59 -18.46
N VAL A 51 19.08 -0.26 -18.52
CA VAL A 51 20.26 0.57 -18.78
C VAL A 51 21.29 0.37 -17.67
N LEU A 52 20.87 0.50 -16.41
CA LEU A 52 21.74 0.32 -15.24
C LEU A 52 22.32 -1.09 -15.16
N ALA A 53 21.50 -2.11 -15.46
CA ALA A 53 21.96 -3.50 -15.48
C ALA A 53 23.04 -3.75 -16.55
N TRP A 54 22.96 -3.06 -17.70
CA TRP A 54 24.01 -3.12 -18.71
C TRP A 54 25.26 -2.31 -18.29
N GLU A 55 25.09 -1.06 -17.84
CA GLU A 55 26.20 -0.19 -17.41
C GLU A 55 27.02 -0.78 -16.25
N TRP A 56 26.36 -1.48 -15.32
CA TRP A 56 26.99 -2.13 -14.18
C TRP A 56 27.41 -3.58 -14.45
N ASN A 57 27.29 -4.06 -15.68
CA ASN A 57 27.63 -5.43 -16.10
C ASN A 57 26.93 -6.51 -15.25
N LEU A 58 25.62 -6.31 -15.02
CA LEU A 58 24.75 -7.17 -14.22
C LEU A 58 23.86 -8.08 -15.09
N SER A 59 23.86 -7.92 -16.41
CA SER A 59 22.93 -8.63 -17.31
C SER A 59 23.04 -10.16 -17.29
N ASN A 60 24.21 -10.71 -16.95
CA ASN A 60 24.48 -12.16 -16.96
C ASN A 60 24.58 -12.78 -15.55
N VAL A 61 24.33 -11.99 -14.49
CA VAL A 61 24.54 -12.42 -13.10
C VAL A 61 23.54 -13.52 -12.70
N ASP A 62 22.28 -13.41 -13.11
CA ASP A 62 21.20 -14.33 -12.72
C ASP A 62 21.48 -15.80 -13.07
N THR A 63 22.17 -16.09 -14.18
CA THR A 63 22.44 -17.47 -14.63
C THR A 63 23.70 -18.09 -14.05
N LEU A 64 24.65 -17.28 -13.57
CA LEU A 64 26.00 -17.74 -13.24
C LEU A 64 26.28 -17.81 -11.73
N THR A 65 25.51 -17.10 -10.90
CA THR A 65 25.85 -16.92 -9.48
C THR A 65 24.73 -17.24 -8.48
N GLU A 66 23.62 -17.87 -8.90
CA GLU A 66 22.57 -18.27 -7.94
C GLU A 66 23.05 -19.41 -7.03
N VAL A 67 23.46 -19.05 -5.80
CA VAL A 67 23.85 -20.00 -4.76
C VAL A 67 22.60 -20.66 -4.18
N VAL A 68 22.65 -21.99 -4.01
CA VAL A 68 21.59 -22.74 -3.33
C VAL A 68 21.65 -22.42 -1.84
N ASN A 69 20.48 -22.19 -1.23
CA ASN A 69 20.39 -21.90 0.19
C ASN A 69 20.94 -23.08 1.02
N PRO A 70 21.87 -22.86 1.96
CA PRO A 70 22.43 -23.94 2.79
C PRO A 70 21.37 -24.72 3.56
N GLU A 71 20.30 -24.05 4.01
CA GLU A 71 19.19 -24.72 4.68
C GLU A 71 18.37 -25.63 3.75
N TYR A 72 18.28 -25.27 2.47
CA TYR A 72 17.60 -26.09 1.47
C TYR A 72 18.43 -27.34 1.19
N GLU A 73 19.74 -27.17 0.99
CA GLU A 73 20.69 -28.26 0.76
C GLU A 73 20.74 -29.23 1.95
N ALA A 74 20.84 -28.72 3.17
CA ALA A 74 20.88 -29.54 4.39
C ALA A 74 19.61 -30.39 4.60
N LYS A 75 18.47 -29.96 4.07
CA LYS A 75 17.16 -30.64 4.21
C LYS A 75 16.78 -31.45 2.96
N ALA A 76 17.59 -31.42 1.90
CA ALA A 76 17.31 -32.12 0.66
C ALA A 76 17.62 -33.62 0.78
N ARG A 77 16.66 -34.46 0.37
CA ARG A 77 16.81 -35.94 0.38
C ARG A 77 17.16 -36.53 -0.98
N VAL A 78 16.91 -35.79 -2.06
CA VAL A 78 17.04 -36.27 -3.42
C VAL A 78 17.93 -35.31 -4.19
N TYR A 79 18.84 -35.87 -5.01
CA TYR A 79 19.68 -35.12 -5.93
C TYR A 79 19.30 -35.49 -7.36
N LYS A 80 19.24 -34.50 -8.24
CA LYS A 80 18.94 -34.69 -9.66
C LYS A 80 20.03 -34.05 -10.50
N LEU A 81 20.46 -34.74 -11.56
CA LEU A 81 21.43 -34.19 -12.52
C LEU A 81 20.77 -33.04 -13.30
N ASN A 82 21.38 -31.86 -13.25
CA ASN A 82 20.98 -30.71 -14.05
C ASN A 82 21.53 -30.88 -15.48
N PRO A 83 20.69 -30.82 -16.53
CA PRO A 83 21.12 -31.06 -17.92
C PRO A 83 22.02 -29.95 -18.49
N VAL A 84 22.05 -28.77 -17.88
CA VAL A 84 22.85 -27.62 -18.35
C VAL A 84 24.20 -27.58 -17.64
N THR A 85 24.20 -27.69 -16.31
CA THR A 85 25.43 -27.60 -15.51
C THR A 85 26.15 -28.95 -15.41
N LEU A 86 25.48 -30.05 -15.75
CA LEU A 86 25.96 -31.43 -15.58
C LEU A 86 26.40 -31.76 -14.14
N ARG A 87 25.81 -31.06 -13.16
CA ARG A 87 26.05 -31.27 -11.73
C ARG A 87 24.81 -31.86 -11.05
N TYR A 88 25.03 -32.72 -10.06
CA TYR A 88 23.97 -33.21 -9.20
C TYR A 88 23.55 -32.10 -8.25
N GLU A 89 22.30 -31.68 -8.32
CA GLU A 89 21.74 -30.58 -7.52
C GLU A 89 20.64 -31.10 -6.59
N PRO A 90 20.52 -30.56 -5.37
CA PRO A 90 19.46 -30.94 -4.44
C PRO A 90 18.09 -30.57 -5.04
N HIS A 91 17.14 -31.50 -4.97
CA HIS A 91 15.81 -31.34 -5.53
C HIS A 91 14.73 -31.83 -4.56
N VAL A 92 13.72 -31.01 -4.35
CA VAL A 92 12.50 -31.38 -3.60
C VAL A 92 11.44 -31.91 -4.58
N PRO A 93 10.79 -33.05 -4.29
CA PRO A 93 9.67 -33.55 -5.07
C PRO A 93 8.54 -32.53 -5.26
N PHE A 94 7.97 -32.49 -6.46
CA PHE A 94 6.95 -31.49 -6.83
C PHE A 94 5.74 -31.48 -5.89
N TRP A 95 5.18 -32.65 -5.57
CA TRP A 95 4.00 -32.77 -4.71
C TRP A 95 4.25 -32.32 -3.27
N GLU A 96 5.44 -32.62 -2.73
CA GLU A 96 5.86 -32.16 -1.41
C GLU A 96 6.03 -30.63 -1.39
N ARG A 97 6.60 -30.07 -2.47
CA ARG A 97 6.73 -28.61 -2.64
C ARG A 97 5.37 -27.93 -2.67
N ILE A 98 4.43 -28.43 -3.46
CA ILE A 98 3.07 -27.87 -3.54
C ILE A 98 2.37 -27.97 -2.18
N GLY A 99 2.43 -29.11 -1.50
CA GLY A 99 1.79 -29.28 -0.19
C GLY A 99 2.29 -28.25 0.83
N ARG A 100 3.59 -27.96 0.85
CA ARG A 100 4.16 -26.93 1.74
C ARG A 100 3.78 -25.51 1.36
N ILE A 101 3.82 -25.16 0.07
CA ILE A 101 3.41 -23.84 -0.41
C ILE A 101 1.92 -23.62 -0.14
N ALA A 102 1.08 -24.63 -0.39
CA ALA A 102 -0.35 -24.57 -0.08
C ALA A 102 -0.59 -24.40 1.43
N ALA A 103 0.10 -25.17 2.28
CA ALA A 103 0.00 -25.02 3.74
C ALA A 103 0.42 -23.62 4.21
N ALA A 104 1.54 -23.08 3.69
CA ALA A 104 1.99 -21.73 4.01
C ALA A 104 0.97 -20.66 3.57
N ASN A 105 0.39 -20.80 2.39
CA ASN A 105 -0.64 -19.89 1.87
C ASN A 105 -1.97 -19.98 2.63
N VAL A 106 -2.37 -21.16 3.12
CA VAL A 106 -3.56 -21.33 3.97
C VAL A 106 -3.35 -20.64 5.32
N ILE A 107 -2.18 -20.83 5.94
CA ILE A 107 -1.84 -20.14 7.19
C ILE A 107 -1.77 -18.63 6.96
N LEU A 108 -1.19 -18.19 5.85
CA LEU A 108 -1.16 -16.78 5.45
C LEU A 108 -2.58 -16.22 5.33
N LEU A 109 -3.47 -16.88 4.59
CA LEU A 109 -4.87 -16.45 4.42
C LEU A 109 -5.60 -16.36 5.77
N PHE A 110 -5.44 -17.36 6.64
CA PHE A 110 -6.01 -17.34 7.98
C PHE A 110 -5.52 -16.11 8.78
N LEU A 111 -4.22 -15.84 8.74
CA LEU A 111 -3.64 -14.68 9.43
C LEU A 111 -4.14 -13.35 8.84
N LEU A 112 -4.28 -13.25 7.52
CA LEU A 112 -4.83 -12.05 6.87
C LEU A 112 -6.27 -11.77 7.36
N VAL A 113 -7.10 -12.81 7.53
CA VAL A 113 -8.44 -12.67 8.12
C VAL A 113 -8.36 -12.19 9.57
N VAL A 114 -7.44 -12.73 10.38
CA VAL A 114 -7.23 -12.26 11.75
C VAL A 114 -6.86 -10.78 11.77
N VAL A 115 -5.99 -10.32 10.87
CA VAL A 115 -5.61 -8.90 10.75
C VAL A 115 -6.82 -8.03 10.40
N LEU A 116 -7.67 -8.47 9.47
CA LEU A 116 -8.90 -7.75 9.15
C LEU A 116 -9.81 -7.65 10.38
N CYS A 117 -9.97 -8.74 11.15
CA CYS A 117 -10.74 -8.74 12.39
C CYS A 117 -10.17 -7.80 13.45
N THR A 118 -8.84 -7.73 13.62
CA THR A 118 -8.24 -6.81 14.61
C THR A 118 -8.43 -5.36 14.21
N VAL A 119 -8.26 -5.01 12.94
CA VAL A 119 -8.48 -3.62 12.49
C VAL A 119 -9.95 -3.24 12.62
N MET A 120 -10.88 -4.12 12.26
CA MET A 120 -12.31 -3.91 12.51
C MET A 120 -12.60 -3.75 14.01
N GLY A 121 -11.90 -4.48 14.87
CA GLY A 121 -11.96 -4.32 16.33
C GLY A 121 -11.49 -2.93 16.81
N VAL A 122 -10.39 -2.40 16.27
CA VAL A 122 -9.89 -1.04 16.58
C VAL A 122 -10.90 0.03 16.14
N ILE A 123 -11.53 -0.16 14.98
CA ILE A 123 -12.59 0.72 14.49
C ILE A 123 -13.81 0.65 15.44
N GLY A 124 -14.23 -0.55 15.84
CA GLY A 124 -15.28 -0.75 16.84
C GLY A 124 -14.98 -0.06 18.16
N TYR A 125 -13.75 -0.18 18.67
CA TYR A 125 -13.30 0.52 19.87
C TYR A 125 -13.45 2.04 19.75
N ARG A 126 -13.06 2.62 18.60
CA ARG A 126 -13.22 4.06 18.34
C ARG A 126 -14.69 4.48 18.48
N ILE A 127 -15.61 3.73 17.87
CA ILE A 127 -17.05 4.01 17.90
C ILE A 127 -17.59 3.97 19.34
N ILE A 128 -17.23 2.93 20.10
CA ILE A 128 -17.64 2.76 21.49
C ILE A 128 -17.11 3.93 22.35
N MET A 129 -15.84 4.29 22.17
CA MET A 129 -15.24 5.38 22.93
C MET A 129 -15.84 6.75 22.61
N VAL A 130 -16.14 7.05 21.34
CA VAL A 130 -16.83 8.31 20.97
C VAL A 130 -18.18 8.38 21.69
N THR A 131 -18.95 7.29 21.67
CA THR A 131 -20.27 7.21 22.30
C THR A 131 -20.18 7.41 23.82
N TYR A 132 -19.18 6.79 24.46
CA TYR A 132 -18.96 6.93 25.90
C TYR A 132 -18.48 8.33 26.30
N LEU A 133 -17.50 8.90 25.60
CA LEU A 133 -16.96 10.23 25.93
C LEU A 133 -17.97 11.34 25.62
N SER A 134 -18.77 11.21 24.55
CA SER A 134 -19.83 12.18 24.23
C SER A 134 -20.95 12.21 25.28
N SER A 135 -21.06 11.18 26.14
CA SER A 135 -21.98 11.20 27.26
C SER A 135 -21.50 12.09 28.42
N LYS A 136 -20.20 12.38 28.51
CA LYS A 136 -19.60 13.11 29.65
C LYS A 136 -19.07 14.48 29.26
N TRP A 137 -18.56 14.64 28.04
CA TRP A 137 -17.88 15.85 27.57
C TRP A 137 -18.64 16.51 26.43
N SER A 138 -18.29 17.77 26.13
CA SER A 138 -18.79 18.45 24.93
C SER A 138 -18.41 17.64 23.67
N ARG A 139 -19.30 17.62 22.68
CA ARG A 139 -19.16 16.79 21.46
C ARG A 139 -17.84 17.07 20.73
N LEU A 140 -17.42 18.33 20.68
CA LEU A 140 -16.14 18.74 20.07
C LEU A 140 -14.94 18.17 20.84
N THR A 141 -14.93 18.31 22.17
CA THR A 141 -13.84 17.80 23.02
C THR A 141 -13.76 16.28 22.97
N ALA A 142 -14.91 15.59 22.97
CA ALA A 142 -14.98 14.14 22.82
C ALA A 142 -14.42 13.69 21.46
N HIS A 143 -14.84 14.32 20.36
CA HIS A 143 -14.31 13.99 19.02
C HIS A 143 -12.80 14.20 18.91
N VAL A 144 -12.28 15.34 19.40
CA VAL A 144 -10.84 15.62 19.36
C VAL A 144 -10.06 14.63 20.23
N ALA A 145 -10.48 14.42 21.48
CA ALA A 145 -9.81 13.50 22.39
C ALA A 145 -9.82 12.06 21.88
N THR A 146 -10.95 11.58 21.34
CA THR A 146 -11.03 10.23 20.76
C THR A 146 -10.24 10.09 19.47
N THR A 147 -10.14 11.15 18.64
CA THR A 147 -9.32 11.10 17.42
C THR A 147 -7.84 11.02 17.77
N VAL A 148 -7.37 11.79 18.75
CA VAL A 148 -5.97 11.75 19.21
C VAL A 148 -5.66 10.40 19.85
N SER A 149 -6.50 9.90 20.78
CA SER A 149 -6.24 8.61 21.44
C SER A 149 -6.32 7.43 20.47
N ALA A 150 -7.28 7.43 19.53
CA ALA A 150 -7.37 6.41 18.49
C ALA A 150 -6.13 6.42 17.57
N SER A 151 -5.62 7.61 17.22
CA SER A 151 -4.39 7.73 16.42
C SER A 151 -3.18 7.16 17.15
N MET A 152 -3.04 7.41 18.45
CA MET A 152 -1.96 6.86 19.28
C MET A 152 -2.06 5.33 19.44
N ILE A 153 -3.27 4.81 19.66
CA ILE A 153 -3.50 3.36 19.78
C ILE A 153 -3.23 2.68 18.44
N ASN A 154 -3.77 3.22 17.34
CA ASN A 154 -3.52 2.72 15.99
C ASN A 154 -2.02 2.67 15.69
N LEU A 155 -1.29 3.72 16.06
CA LEU A 155 0.16 3.76 15.93
C LEU A 155 0.86 2.65 16.73
N MET A 156 0.52 2.49 18.01
CA MET A 156 1.12 1.44 18.86
C MET A 156 0.85 0.05 18.30
N VAL A 157 -0.38 -0.19 17.85
CA VAL A 157 -0.79 -1.43 17.19
C VAL A 157 0.03 -1.67 15.92
N ILE A 158 0.20 -0.66 15.06
CA ILE A 158 1.02 -0.78 13.84
C ILE A 158 2.47 -1.16 14.18
N LEU A 159 3.09 -0.49 15.15
CA LEU A 159 4.49 -0.76 15.53
C LEU A 159 4.67 -2.16 16.10
N SER A 160 3.77 -2.60 16.98
CA SER A 160 3.81 -3.95 17.57
C SER A 160 3.54 -5.03 16.53
N LEU A 161 2.56 -4.83 15.66
CA LEU A 161 2.17 -5.79 14.64
C LEU A 161 3.26 -5.96 13.57
N ASN A 162 3.93 -4.90 13.13
CA ASN A 162 5.03 -5.02 12.16
C ASN A 162 6.15 -5.96 12.64
N LYS A 163 6.50 -5.90 13.94
CA LYS A 163 7.50 -6.81 14.52
C LYS A 163 7.01 -8.26 14.56
N LEU A 164 5.74 -8.46 14.95
CA LEU A 164 5.11 -9.78 14.95
C LEU A 164 5.05 -10.37 13.54
N TYR A 165 4.65 -9.56 12.56
CA TYR A 165 4.54 -9.98 11.17
C TYR A 165 5.90 -10.37 10.60
N GLY A 166 6.97 -9.61 10.86
CA GLY A 166 8.33 -9.97 10.46
C GLY A 166 8.74 -11.36 10.96
N TRP A 167 8.45 -11.66 12.23
CA TRP A 167 8.71 -12.98 12.81
C TRP A 167 7.87 -14.09 12.14
N ILE A 168 6.58 -13.85 11.92
CA ILE A 168 5.68 -14.81 11.27
C ILE A 168 6.10 -15.05 9.81
N ALA A 169 6.41 -14.02 9.04
CA ALA A 169 6.75 -14.16 7.63
C ALA A 169 8.07 -14.89 7.42
N ASN A 170 9.07 -14.69 8.30
CA ASN A 170 10.27 -15.52 8.32
C ASN A 170 9.87 -16.99 8.51
N ARG A 171 9.04 -17.28 9.53
CA ARG A 171 8.64 -18.66 9.82
C ARG A 171 7.84 -19.31 8.70
N LEU A 172 6.95 -18.58 8.04
CA LEU A 172 6.18 -19.05 6.88
C LEU A 172 7.08 -19.28 5.66
N THR A 173 8.08 -18.43 5.45
CA THR A 173 9.01 -18.57 4.31
C THR A 173 9.96 -19.74 4.54
N ASP A 174 10.42 -19.96 5.78
CA ASP A 174 11.20 -21.14 6.16
C ASP A 174 10.41 -22.46 5.95
N LEU A 175 9.07 -22.41 6.13
CA LEU A 175 8.19 -23.55 5.86
C LEU A 175 8.13 -23.89 4.37
N GLU A 176 8.13 -22.90 3.48
CA GLU A 176 8.08 -23.10 2.03
C GLU A 176 9.36 -23.72 1.47
N ARG A 177 10.51 -23.51 2.14
CA ARG A 177 11.84 -23.98 1.73
C ARG A 177 12.19 -23.56 0.29
N PRO A 178 12.37 -22.26 0.05
CA PRO A 178 12.84 -21.76 -1.24
C PRO A 178 14.25 -22.26 -1.53
N ARG A 179 14.52 -22.56 -2.81
CA ARG A 179 15.79 -23.12 -3.27
C ARG A 179 16.91 -22.08 -3.24
N THR A 180 16.62 -20.86 -3.68
CA THR A 180 17.59 -19.77 -3.82
C THR A 180 17.27 -18.64 -2.85
N GLN A 181 18.27 -17.83 -2.53
CA GLN A 181 18.09 -16.66 -1.65
C GLN A 181 17.14 -15.65 -2.29
N ARG A 182 17.18 -15.48 -3.62
CA ARG A 182 16.23 -14.67 -4.37
C ARG A 182 14.79 -15.14 -4.18
N ASP A 183 14.52 -16.43 -4.31
CA ASP A 183 13.16 -16.95 -4.12
C ASP A 183 12.68 -16.79 -2.66
N TYR A 184 13.61 -16.86 -1.69
CA TYR A 184 13.33 -16.55 -0.28
C TYR A 184 12.90 -15.10 -0.12
N GLU A 185 13.69 -14.16 -0.62
CA GLU A 185 13.43 -12.73 -0.53
C GLU A 185 12.14 -12.34 -1.24
N TYR A 186 11.86 -12.92 -2.40
CA TYR A 186 10.62 -12.66 -3.14
C TYR A 186 9.39 -13.11 -2.34
N SER A 187 9.43 -14.32 -1.80
CA SER A 187 8.30 -14.87 -1.05
C SER A 187 8.11 -14.16 0.29
N PHE A 188 9.21 -13.84 0.98
CA PHE A 188 9.20 -13.03 2.19
C PHE A 188 8.64 -11.63 1.93
N ALA A 189 9.11 -10.96 0.86
CA ALA A 189 8.69 -9.61 0.50
C ALA A 189 7.20 -9.53 0.18
N PHE A 190 6.67 -10.49 -0.57
CA PHE A 190 5.24 -10.54 -0.87
C PHE A 190 4.38 -10.73 0.39
N LYS A 191 4.79 -11.61 1.31
CA LYS A 191 4.07 -11.81 2.58
C LYS A 191 4.10 -10.56 3.47
N MET A 192 5.27 -9.94 3.63
CA MET A 192 5.38 -8.69 4.37
C MET A 192 4.54 -7.59 3.77
N PHE A 193 4.61 -7.43 2.44
CA PHE A 193 3.79 -6.47 1.74
C PHE A 193 2.29 -6.70 2.02
N LEU A 194 1.79 -7.93 1.95
CA LEU A 194 0.37 -8.22 2.23
C LEU A 194 -0.05 -7.85 3.66
N PHE A 195 0.76 -8.20 4.67
CA PHE A 195 0.46 -7.84 6.05
C PHE A 195 0.46 -6.33 6.28
N THR A 196 1.50 -5.64 5.79
CA THR A 196 1.61 -4.19 5.91
C THR A 196 0.54 -3.47 5.09
N PHE A 197 0.19 -3.99 3.92
CA PHE A 197 -0.90 -3.47 3.07
C PHE A 197 -2.24 -3.55 3.81
N LEU A 198 -2.63 -4.73 4.32
CA LEU A 198 -3.90 -4.84 5.05
C LEU A 198 -3.91 -3.96 6.29
N ASN A 199 -2.82 -3.92 7.05
CA ASN A 199 -2.75 -3.12 8.26
C ASN A 199 -2.88 -1.60 7.98
N ASN A 200 -2.24 -1.10 6.92
CA ASN A 200 -2.27 0.33 6.59
C ASN A 200 -3.55 0.75 5.84
N TYR A 201 -4.05 -0.09 4.91
CA TYR A 201 -5.14 0.30 4.02
C TYR A 201 -6.52 -0.16 4.47
N SER A 202 -6.66 -1.18 5.31
CA SER A 202 -7.98 -1.71 5.70
C SER A 202 -8.89 -0.67 6.34
N SER A 203 -8.35 0.24 7.15
CA SER A 203 -9.13 1.35 7.73
C SER A 203 -9.66 2.31 6.66
N LEU A 204 -8.84 2.65 5.66
CA LEU A 204 -9.24 3.50 4.53
C LEU A 204 -10.27 2.81 3.64
N ILE A 205 -10.07 1.51 3.36
CA ILE A 205 -11.01 0.67 2.60
C ILE A 205 -12.36 0.60 3.33
N TYR A 206 -12.35 0.41 4.66
CA TYR A 206 -13.57 0.40 5.47
C TYR A 206 -14.35 1.72 5.36
N ILE A 207 -13.66 2.85 5.59
CA ILE A 207 -14.29 4.18 5.54
C ILE A 207 -14.81 4.49 4.13
N SER A 208 -14.08 4.09 3.09
CA SER A 208 -14.44 4.40 1.70
C SER A 208 -15.63 3.58 1.20
N PHE A 209 -15.67 2.27 1.50
CA PHE A 209 -16.59 1.34 0.84
C PHE A 209 -17.67 0.74 1.75
N PHE A 210 -17.44 0.63 3.06
CA PHE A 210 -18.34 -0.09 3.97
C PHE A 210 -19.07 0.82 4.96
N LYS A 211 -18.43 1.90 5.40
CA LYS A 211 -19.01 2.83 6.38
C LYS A 211 -20.25 3.53 5.80
N GLY A 212 -21.33 3.61 6.57
CA GLY A 212 -22.58 4.28 6.19
C GLY A 212 -23.45 3.57 5.16
N ARG A 213 -22.97 2.52 4.48
CA ARG A 213 -23.74 1.85 3.40
C ARG A 213 -24.78 0.87 3.90
N PHE A 214 -24.52 0.25 5.06
CA PHE A 214 -25.35 -0.79 5.66
C PHE A 214 -26.16 -0.29 6.88
N SER A 215 -26.30 1.03 7.06
CA SER A 215 -26.86 1.60 8.30
C SER A 215 -28.40 1.55 8.41
N GLY A 216 -29.12 1.05 7.41
CA GLY A 216 -30.59 0.97 7.42
C GLY A 216 -31.28 2.33 7.35
N ASP A 217 -32.59 2.34 7.55
CA ASP A 217 -33.41 3.54 7.80
C ASP A 217 -33.50 3.83 9.31
N PRO A 218 -33.92 5.05 9.71
CA PRO A 218 -34.02 5.41 11.13
C PRO A 218 -35.03 4.57 11.95
N GLY A 219 -36.02 3.94 11.29
CA GLY A 219 -37.02 3.11 11.95
C GLY A 219 -36.51 1.70 12.26
N SER A 220 -35.73 1.11 11.35
CA SER A 220 -35.10 -0.21 11.51
C SER A 220 -33.59 -0.14 11.26
N GLU A 221 -32.86 0.37 12.26
CA GLU A 221 -31.40 0.47 12.15
C GLU A 221 -30.75 -0.93 12.10
N ALA A 222 -29.74 -1.08 11.24
CA ALA A 222 -28.96 -2.30 11.22
C ALA A 222 -28.11 -2.41 12.50
N HIS A 223 -28.27 -3.51 13.22
CA HIS A 223 -27.52 -3.81 14.44
C HIS A 223 -26.51 -4.92 14.22
N TRP A 224 -25.31 -4.72 14.79
CA TRP A 224 -24.36 -5.80 14.99
C TRP A 224 -24.17 -6.02 16.49
N LYS A 225 -24.69 -7.14 17.00
CA LYS A 225 -24.59 -7.54 18.42
C LYS A 225 -25.00 -6.43 19.41
N GLY A 226 -26.11 -5.74 19.12
CA GLY A 226 -26.68 -4.69 19.99
C GLY A 226 -26.10 -3.29 19.82
N TYR A 227 -25.12 -3.10 18.92
CA TYR A 227 -24.57 -1.78 18.57
C TYR A 227 -25.03 -1.35 17.18
N THR A 228 -25.35 -0.06 17.02
CA THR A 228 -25.73 0.57 15.74
C THR A 228 -24.53 0.68 14.83
N LEU A 229 -24.67 0.34 13.53
CA LEU A 229 -23.60 0.52 12.55
C LEU A 229 -23.24 2.00 12.34
N ASP A 230 -21.94 2.26 12.11
CA ASP A 230 -21.40 3.61 11.95
C ASP A 230 -21.98 4.34 10.72
N LYS A 231 -22.29 5.63 10.87
CA LYS A 231 -22.87 6.49 9.83
C LYS A 231 -21.88 7.58 9.44
N CYS A 232 -21.97 8.07 8.21
CA CYS A 232 -21.14 9.18 7.77
C CYS A 232 -21.81 10.52 8.10
N GLU A 233 -21.09 11.41 8.79
CA GLU A 233 -21.56 12.76 9.08
C GLU A 233 -21.06 13.74 8.01
N GLY A 234 -21.93 14.15 7.06
CA GLY A 234 -21.56 15.16 6.06
C GLY A 234 -20.60 14.67 4.96
N GLY A 235 -20.62 13.37 4.67
CA GLY A 235 -19.85 12.72 3.60
C GLY A 235 -18.64 11.91 4.12
N CYS A 236 -18.52 10.65 3.70
CA CYS A 236 -17.43 9.77 4.13
C CYS A 236 -16.06 10.20 3.53
N LEU A 237 -16.06 10.92 2.40
CA LEU A 237 -14.85 11.34 1.69
C LEU A 237 -13.93 12.23 2.54
N TYR A 238 -14.51 13.11 3.37
CA TYR A 238 -13.74 13.96 4.29
C TYR A 238 -12.99 13.12 5.33
N GLU A 239 -13.62 12.08 5.87
CA GLU A 239 -12.96 11.19 6.83
C GLU A 239 -11.79 10.44 6.19
N VAL A 240 -11.95 9.99 4.94
CA VAL A 240 -10.86 9.36 4.16
C VAL A 240 -9.70 10.35 3.98
N PHE A 241 -9.99 11.59 3.60
CA PHE A 241 -9.00 12.65 3.44
C PHE A 241 -8.19 12.87 4.73
N VAL A 242 -8.87 13.07 5.87
CA VAL A 242 -8.21 13.28 7.17
C VAL A 242 -7.39 12.05 7.58
N GLN A 243 -7.95 10.85 7.41
CA GLN A 243 -7.26 9.60 7.76
C GLN A 243 -6.00 9.42 6.90
N LEU A 244 -6.09 9.67 5.60
CA LEU A 244 -4.95 9.54 4.69
C LEU A 244 -3.86 10.58 5.01
N ALA A 245 -4.24 11.84 5.23
CA ALA A 245 -3.30 12.90 5.58
C ALA A 245 -2.59 12.61 6.92
N THR A 246 -3.34 12.15 7.93
CA THR A 246 -2.77 11.82 9.25
C THR A 246 -1.87 10.58 9.20
N VAL A 247 -2.23 9.53 8.44
CA VAL A 247 -1.39 8.35 8.29
C VAL A 247 -0.13 8.66 7.48
N MET A 248 -0.26 9.34 6.34
CA MET A 248 0.87 9.64 5.47
C MET A 248 1.88 10.59 6.13
N LEU A 249 1.42 11.68 6.75
CA LEU A 249 2.31 12.62 7.45
C LEU A 249 2.80 12.04 8.78
N GLY A 250 1.92 11.35 9.51
CA GLY A 250 2.20 10.81 10.83
C GLY A 250 3.20 9.67 10.80
N GLN A 251 2.98 8.65 9.97
CA GLN A 251 3.91 7.53 9.84
C GLN A 251 5.30 8.01 9.44
N GLN A 252 5.37 8.97 8.51
CA GLN A 252 6.64 9.51 8.05
C GLN A 252 7.39 10.27 9.13
N ALA A 253 6.70 11.18 9.83
CA ALA A 253 7.29 11.96 10.90
C ALA A 253 7.81 11.05 12.02
N ILE A 254 7.03 10.01 12.37
CA ILE A 254 7.40 9.06 13.42
C ILE A 254 8.60 8.22 13.00
N ARG A 255 8.62 7.74 11.76
CA ARG A 255 9.72 6.91 11.27
C ARG A 255 11.01 7.70 11.12
N THR A 256 10.94 8.92 10.58
CA THR A 256 12.06 9.87 10.57
C THR A 256 12.58 10.09 11.98
N THR A 257 11.67 10.33 12.94
CA THR A 257 12.02 10.52 14.34
C THR A 257 12.69 9.27 14.93
N HIS A 258 12.12 8.09 14.71
CA HIS A 258 12.69 6.82 15.18
C HIS A 258 14.10 6.59 14.61
N ASN A 259 14.27 6.77 13.30
CA ASN A 259 15.53 6.59 12.60
C ASN A 259 16.61 7.58 13.09
N ILE A 260 16.22 8.79 13.49
CA ILE A 260 17.14 9.79 14.03
C ILE A 260 17.43 9.54 15.52
N VAL A 261 16.39 9.40 16.34
CA VAL A 261 16.45 9.42 17.81
C VAL A 261 16.99 8.12 18.39
N VAL A 262 16.57 6.96 17.90
CA VAL A 262 16.98 5.66 18.48
C VAL A 262 18.49 5.47 18.49
N PRO A 263 19.24 5.67 17.38
CA PRO A 263 20.69 5.49 17.41
C PRO A 263 21.40 6.58 18.23
N ILE A 264 20.89 7.82 18.28
CA ILE A 264 21.43 8.87 19.18
C ILE A 264 21.27 8.42 20.64
N PHE A 265 20.08 7.92 20.99
CA PHE A 265 19.79 7.41 22.32
C PHE A 265 20.65 6.20 22.68
N LYS A 266 20.80 5.22 21.76
CA LYS A 266 21.68 4.06 21.94
C LYS A 266 23.15 4.50 22.13
N ALA A 267 23.62 5.48 21.37
CA ALA A 267 24.97 6.02 21.50
C ALA A 267 25.17 6.71 22.86
N TRP A 268 24.24 7.58 23.25
CA TRP A 268 24.23 8.24 24.54
C TRP A 268 24.18 7.24 25.71
N TRP A 269 23.32 6.23 25.63
CA TRP A 269 23.18 5.19 26.65
C TRP A 269 24.45 4.35 26.80
N ARG A 270 25.08 3.95 25.69
CA ARG A 270 26.37 3.24 25.70
C ARG A 270 27.46 4.10 26.35
N GLN A 271 27.52 5.38 26.03
CA GLN A 271 28.48 6.31 26.63
C GLN A 271 28.23 6.49 28.14
N ARG A 272 26.96 6.58 28.57
CA ARG A 272 26.61 6.68 29.98
C ARG A 272 26.94 5.40 30.75
N ARG A 273 26.68 4.22 30.18
CA ARG A 273 27.03 2.93 30.78
C ARG A 273 28.56 2.77 30.95
N ARG A 274 29.35 3.21 29.97
CA ARG A 274 30.82 3.27 30.05
C ARG A 274 31.35 4.24 31.13
N ARG A 275 30.61 5.30 31.46
CA ARG A 275 30.98 6.22 32.56
C ARG A 275 30.60 5.70 33.94
N LEU A 276 29.54 4.88 34.03
CA LEU A 276 29.03 4.30 35.28
C LEU A 276 29.78 3.02 35.68
N GLY A 277 30.16 2.18 34.71
CA GLY A 277 31.14 1.13 34.94
C GLY A 277 32.52 1.75 35.04
N LYS A 278 33.14 1.74 36.22
CA LYS A 278 34.52 2.21 36.45
C LYS A 278 35.56 1.33 35.72
N GLU A 279 35.46 1.18 34.41
CA GLU A 279 36.57 0.70 33.61
C GLU A 279 37.54 1.88 33.46
N ILE A 280 38.72 1.74 34.10
CA ILE A 280 39.87 2.63 33.92
C ILE A 280 40.36 2.39 32.48
N ILE A 281 39.70 3.03 31.51
CA ILE A 281 40.18 3.04 30.14
C ILE A 281 41.12 4.23 30.03
N GLU A 282 42.38 3.92 29.73
CA GLU A 282 43.45 4.89 29.45
C GLU A 282 42.97 6.05 28.56
N PRO A 283 43.53 7.26 28.76
CA PRO A 283 43.08 8.44 28.04
C PRO A 283 43.36 8.29 26.53
N LYS A 284 42.31 8.00 25.77
CA LYS A 284 42.16 8.24 24.32
C LYS A 284 43.44 7.98 23.50
N SER A 285 43.89 6.72 23.40
CA SER A 285 44.45 6.31 22.11
C SER A 285 43.31 6.37 21.09
N GLN A 286 43.57 6.91 19.89
CA GLN A 286 42.56 6.93 18.84
C GLN A 286 42.11 5.48 18.59
N LEU A 287 40.84 5.16 18.85
CA LEU A 287 40.31 3.82 18.60
C LEU A 287 40.67 3.38 17.19
N ALA A 288 41.09 2.12 17.03
CA ALA A 288 41.38 1.60 15.70
C ALA A 288 40.12 1.64 14.82
N ARG A 289 40.29 1.78 13.50
CA ARG A 289 39.15 1.94 12.57
C ARG A 289 38.12 0.80 12.68
N TRP A 290 38.57 -0.43 12.84
CA TRP A 290 37.67 -1.58 13.03
C TRP A 290 36.87 -1.52 14.32
N GLU A 291 37.41 -0.92 15.40
CA GLU A 291 36.69 -0.74 16.67
C GLU A 291 35.62 0.34 16.54
N GLN A 292 35.91 1.39 15.77
CA GLN A 292 34.93 2.43 15.45
C GLN A 292 33.76 1.82 14.65
N ASP A 293 34.06 1.02 13.62
CA ASP A 293 33.05 0.34 12.80
C ASP A 293 32.28 -0.71 13.61
N PHE A 294 32.93 -1.43 14.51
CA PHE A 294 32.24 -2.37 15.40
C PHE A 294 31.27 -1.65 16.36
N ASN A 295 31.49 -0.38 16.69
CA ASN A 295 30.54 0.38 17.49
C ASN A 295 29.31 0.88 16.70
N LEU A 296 29.33 0.82 15.36
CA LEU A 296 28.18 1.13 14.51
C LEU A 296 27.10 0.03 14.58
N GLU A 297 25.89 0.38 14.15
CA GLU A 297 24.76 -0.56 14.09
C GLU A 297 24.97 -1.57 12.95
N GLU A 298 24.70 -2.84 13.23
CA GLU A 298 24.83 -3.89 12.23
C GLU A 298 23.77 -3.72 11.14
N CYS A 299 24.18 -3.91 9.88
CA CYS A 299 23.26 -3.84 8.76
C CYS A 299 22.32 -5.06 8.81
N PRO A 300 20.98 -4.87 8.74
CA PRO A 300 20.04 -5.98 8.70
C PRO A 300 20.38 -6.96 7.56
N LYS A 301 20.18 -8.26 7.78
CA LYS A 301 20.43 -9.32 6.77
C LYS A 301 19.67 -9.12 5.46
N LEU A 302 18.53 -8.43 5.52
CA LEU A 302 17.67 -8.13 4.39
C LEU A 302 17.74 -6.65 3.98
N ALA A 303 18.75 -5.88 4.37
CA ALA A 303 18.86 -4.50 3.88
C ALA A 303 19.03 -4.49 2.35
N PRO A 304 18.22 -3.76 1.55
CA PRO A 304 17.37 -2.59 1.89
C PRO A 304 15.84 -2.85 1.89
N PHE A 305 15.40 -3.99 2.41
CA PHE A 305 14.00 -4.45 2.38
C PHE A 305 13.01 -3.46 3.01
N ASP A 306 13.30 -2.95 4.21
CA ASP A 306 12.39 -2.09 4.97
C ASP A 306 12.20 -0.74 4.25
N GLU A 307 13.25 -0.24 3.60
CA GLU A 307 13.21 0.98 2.80
C GLU A 307 12.34 0.80 1.55
N TYR A 308 12.46 -0.32 0.83
CA TYR A 308 11.58 -0.60 -0.31
C TYR A 308 10.13 -0.81 0.11
N LEU A 309 9.88 -1.49 1.24
CA LEU A 309 8.54 -1.71 1.77
C LEU A 309 7.85 -0.37 2.03
N GLU A 310 8.54 0.56 2.68
CA GLU A 310 8.04 1.90 2.98
C GLU A 310 7.69 2.68 1.70
N MET A 311 8.62 2.75 0.75
CA MET A 311 8.40 3.47 -0.51
C MET A 311 7.26 2.86 -1.33
N THR A 312 7.11 1.53 -1.28
CA THR A 312 6.01 0.81 -1.95
C THR A 312 4.66 1.11 -1.30
N ILE A 313 4.60 1.19 0.04
CA ILE A 313 3.38 1.62 0.74
C ILE A 313 3.08 3.09 0.43
N GLN A 314 4.08 3.98 0.40
CA GLN A 314 3.84 5.37 0.02
C GLN A 314 3.29 5.50 -1.42
N PHE A 315 3.80 4.71 -2.36
CA PHE A 315 3.27 4.64 -3.72
C PHE A 315 1.79 4.22 -3.75
N GLY A 316 1.39 3.26 -2.92
CA GLY A 316 -0.01 2.86 -2.80
C GLY A 316 -0.91 3.97 -2.22
N PHE A 317 -0.46 4.75 -1.23
CA PHE A 317 -1.21 5.91 -0.73
C PHE A 317 -1.44 6.96 -1.82
N VAL A 318 -0.45 7.18 -2.68
CA VAL A 318 -0.50 8.15 -3.78
C VAL A 318 -1.39 7.69 -4.94
N THR A 319 -1.56 6.38 -5.13
CA THR A 319 -2.26 5.83 -6.31
C THR A 319 -3.66 5.30 -5.99
N LEU A 320 -3.86 4.54 -4.91
CA LEU A 320 -5.13 3.87 -4.59
C LEU A 320 -6.26 4.82 -4.18
N PHE A 321 -5.93 5.93 -3.52
CA PHE A 321 -6.88 6.87 -2.91
C PHE A 321 -6.75 8.29 -3.45
N VAL A 322 -6.19 8.44 -4.66
CA VAL A 322 -5.86 9.75 -5.21
C VAL A 322 -7.09 10.60 -5.51
N ALA A 323 -8.22 9.95 -5.82
CA ALA A 323 -9.51 10.61 -5.99
C ALA A 323 -10.04 11.25 -4.68
N ALA A 324 -9.66 10.73 -3.50
CA ALA A 324 -10.02 11.35 -2.23
C ALA A 324 -9.05 12.46 -1.80
N PHE A 325 -7.77 12.39 -2.23
CA PHE A 325 -6.74 13.33 -1.81
C PHE A 325 -5.77 13.69 -2.95
N PRO A 326 -6.12 14.71 -3.76
CA PRO A 326 -5.29 15.12 -4.89
C PRO A 326 -3.90 15.65 -4.53
N LEU A 327 -3.69 16.10 -3.29
CA LEU A 327 -2.40 16.64 -2.80
C LEU A 327 -1.42 15.55 -2.34
N ALA A 328 -1.81 14.26 -2.34
CA ALA A 328 -0.92 13.15 -1.97
C ALA A 328 0.43 13.17 -2.70
N PRO A 329 0.51 13.37 -4.04
CA PRO A 329 1.78 13.41 -4.75
C PRO A 329 2.73 14.51 -4.25
N LEU A 330 2.21 15.68 -3.85
CA LEU A 330 3.02 16.79 -3.34
C LEU A 330 3.68 16.42 -2.00
N PHE A 331 2.90 15.86 -1.07
CA PHE A 331 3.44 15.40 0.20
C PHE A 331 4.44 14.25 0.02
N ALA A 332 4.17 13.35 -0.93
CA ALA A 332 5.09 12.27 -1.28
C ALA A 332 6.41 12.80 -1.85
N LEU A 333 6.36 13.85 -2.68
CA LEU A 333 7.55 14.47 -3.23
C LEU A 333 8.41 15.10 -2.13
N ILE A 334 7.81 15.89 -1.25
CA ILE A 334 8.51 16.50 -0.10
C ILE A 334 9.14 15.42 0.75
N ASN A 335 8.40 14.34 1.01
CA ASN A 335 8.93 13.21 1.76
C ASN A 335 10.14 12.58 1.08
N ASN A 336 10.03 12.23 -0.20
CA ASN A 336 11.10 11.58 -0.95
C ASN A 336 12.38 12.42 -0.99
N VAL A 337 12.26 13.75 -1.10
CA VAL A 337 13.42 14.66 -1.07
C VAL A 337 14.14 14.59 0.28
N CYS A 338 13.41 14.55 1.38
CA CYS A 338 13.98 14.37 2.71
C CYS A 338 14.57 12.96 2.88
N GLU A 339 13.84 11.93 2.46
CA GLU A 339 14.20 10.52 2.67
C GLU A 339 15.51 10.15 1.98
N ILE A 340 15.70 10.59 0.72
CA ILE A 340 16.97 10.37 -0.01
C ILE A 340 18.18 10.88 0.79
N ARG A 341 18.05 12.01 1.49
CA ARG A 341 19.14 12.59 2.30
C ARG A 341 19.31 11.88 3.63
N LEU A 342 18.20 11.51 4.28
CA LEU A 342 18.21 10.79 5.55
C LEU A 342 18.79 9.38 5.40
N ASP A 343 18.41 8.66 4.35
CA ASP A 343 18.95 7.33 4.04
C ASP A 343 20.42 7.41 3.67
N ALA A 344 20.83 8.36 2.82
CA ALA A 344 22.24 8.56 2.50
C ALA A 344 23.08 8.82 3.76
N TYR A 345 22.58 9.62 4.70
CA TYR A 345 23.23 9.85 5.99
C TYR A 345 23.28 8.59 6.86
N ARG A 346 22.19 7.81 6.92
CA ARG A 346 22.10 6.56 7.68
C ARG A 346 23.11 5.52 7.19
N TYR A 347 23.15 5.26 5.88
CA TYR A 347 24.08 4.31 5.28
C TYR A 347 25.55 4.77 5.35
N SER A 348 25.80 6.08 5.32
CA SER A 348 27.17 6.61 5.33
C SER A 348 27.78 6.77 6.73
N LYS A 349 26.97 6.99 7.78
CA LYS A 349 27.46 7.39 9.11
C LYS A 349 26.97 6.51 10.27
N ARG A 350 25.93 5.71 10.11
CA ARG A 350 25.29 4.99 11.24
C ARG A 350 25.36 3.48 11.14
N LEU A 351 25.30 2.95 9.92
CA LEU A 351 25.36 1.52 9.66
C LEU A 351 26.80 1.08 9.38
N ARG A 352 27.12 -0.15 9.78
CA ARG A 352 28.29 -0.86 9.27
C ARG A 352 28.14 -1.05 7.76
N ARG A 353 29.27 -0.99 7.04
CA ARG A 353 29.29 -1.16 5.59
C ARG A 353 28.71 -2.54 5.22
N PRO A 354 27.64 -2.60 4.41
CA PRO A 354 27.12 -3.88 3.93
C PRO A 354 28.07 -4.54 2.94
N VAL A 355 27.94 -5.86 2.79
CA VAL A 355 28.61 -6.60 1.71
C VAL A 355 27.94 -6.22 0.39
N ALA A 356 28.75 -5.91 -0.62
CA ALA A 356 28.22 -5.50 -1.93
C ALA A 356 27.67 -6.71 -2.69
N GLU A 357 26.36 -6.75 -2.88
CA GLU A 357 25.67 -7.77 -3.66
C GLU A 357 25.33 -7.26 -5.06
N ARG A 358 25.42 -8.14 -6.06
CA ARG A 358 25.13 -7.82 -7.46
C ARG A 358 23.73 -8.31 -7.79
N VAL A 359 22.82 -7.37 -8.03
CA VAL A 359 21.41 -7.68 -8.36
C VAL A 359 20.99 -6.87 -9.59
N PRO A 360 20.45 -7.49 -10.66
CA PRO A 360 20.10 -6.78 -11.88
C PRO A 360 18.78 -6.00 -11.82
N ASN A 361 17.97 -6.21 -10.77
CA ASN A 361 16.64 -5.64 -10.65
C ASN A 361 16.24 -5.39 -9.19
N ILE A 362 15.16 -4.63 -8.99
CA ILE A 362 14.59 -4.38 -7.65
C ILE A 362 13.84 -5.58 -7.06
N GLY A 363 13.89 -6.75 -7.70
CA GLY A 363 13.26 -7.95 -7.15
C GLY A 363 11.73 -7.97 -7.24
N ALA A 364 11.10 -8.54 -6.19
CA ALA A 364 9.64 -8.68 -6.07
C ALA A 364 8.89 -7.35 -6.12
N TRP A 365 9.53 -6.24 -5.75
CA TRP A 365 8.92 -4.91 -5.71
C TRP A 365 8.38 -4.47 -7.07
N GLN A 366 9.03 -4.86 -8.18
CA GLN A 366 8.51 -4.56 -9.53
C GLN A 366 7.17 -5.25 -9.82
N ALA A 367 6.95 -6.45 -9.30
CA ALA A 367 5.67 -7.14 -9.41
C ALA A 367 4.62 -6.51 -8.49
N ILE A 368 5.01 -6.13 -7.28
CA ILE A 368 4.13 -5.48 -6.30
C ILE A 368 3.66 -4.10 -6.79
N LEU A 369 4.55 -3.25 -7.31
CA LEU A 369 4.19 -1.94 -7.86
C LEU A 369 3.22 -2.06 -9.04
N ARG A 370 3.41 -3.06 -9.92
CA ARG A 370 2.47 -3.36 -11.01
C ARG A 370 1.10 -3.81 -10.48
N LEU A 371 1.08 -4.65 -9.45
CA LEU A 371 -0.16 -5.07 -8.80
C LEU A 371 -0.89 -3.86 -8.20
N LEU A 372 -0.18 -3.01 -7.45
CA LEU A 372 -0.72 -1.78 -6.86
C LEU A 372 -1.30 -0.84 -7.92
N ALA A 373 -0.59 -0.60 -9.03
CA ALA A 373 -1.07 0.25 -10.12
C ALA A 373 -2.36 -0.27 -10.75
N ARG A 374 -2.51 -1.59 -10.91
CA ARG A 374 -3.77 -2.20 -11.39
C ARG A 374 -4.89 -2.08 -10.37
N CYS A 375 -4.61 -2.37 -9.10
CA CYS A 375 -5.57 -2.17 -8.02
C CYS A 375 -6.01 -0.71 -7.88
N ALA A 376 -5.12 0.26 -8.17
CA ALA A 376 -5.44 1.69 -8.10
C ALA A 376 -6.51 2.11 -9.10
N VAL A 377 -6.54 1.55 -10.31
CA VAL A 377 -7.61 1.84 -11.28
C VAL A 377 -8.96 1.40 -10.71
N ILE A 378 -9.03 0.19 -10.17
CA ILE A 378 -10.24 -0.39 -9.57
C ILE A 378 -10.67 0.44 -8.35
N CYS A 379 -9.76 0.66 -7.39
CA CYS A 379 -10.06 1.40 -6.17
C CYS A 379 -10.57 2.81 -6.46
N ASN A 380 -9.95 3.54 -7.39
CA ASN A 380 -10.42 4.88 -7.75
C ASN A 380 -11.78 4.85 -8.48
N ALA A 381 -12.05 3.85 -9.32
CA ALA A 381 -13.36 3.69 -9.96
C ALA A 381 -14.47 3.53 -8.91
N PHE A 382 -14.27 2.63 -7.95
CA PHE A 382 -15.22 2.42 -6.85
C PHE A 382 -15.34 3.64 -5.94
N LEU A 383 -14.24 4.35 -5.66
CA LEU A 383 -14.24 5.53 -4.79
C LEU A 383 -15.03 6.68 -5.44
N ILE A 384 -14.82 6.93 -6.73
CA ILE A 384 -15.58 7.94 -7.48
C ILE A 384 -17.05 7.54 -7.62
N ALA A 385 -17.35 6.25 -7.80
CA ALA A 385 -18.72 5.78 -7.97
C ALA A 385 -19.53 5.83 -6.66
N PHE A 386 -18.98 5.29 -5.57
CA PHE A 386 -19.73 5.02 -4.35
C PHE A 386 -19.44 5.97 -3.19
N THR A 387 -18.24 6.55 -3.11
CA THR A 387 -17.84 7.42 -1.99
C THR A 387 -18.01 8.91 -2.32
N SER A 388 -17.83 9.29 -3.59
CA SER A 388 -18.02 10.64 -4.11
C SER A 388 -19.50 10.92 -4.47
N GLU A 389 -19.91 12.19 -4.41
CA GLU A 389 -21.26 12.60 -4.86
C GLU A 389 -21.31 12.90 -6.37
N PHE A 390 -20.26 12.61 -7.13
CA PHE A 390 -20.18 12.89 -8.57
C PHE A 390 -21.32 12.24 -9.36
N ILE A 391 -21.53 10.93 -9.21
CA ILE A 391 -22.56 10.20 -9.98
C ILE A 391 -23.98 10.63 -9.59
N PRO A 392 -24.37 10.71 -8.30
CA PRO A 392 -25.69 11.21 -7.93
C PRO A 392 -25.98 12.63 -8.43
N ARG A 393 -24.99 13.54 -8.38
CA ARG A 393 -25.12 14.90 -8.93
C ARG A 393 -25.33 14.88 -10.45
N LEU A 394 -24.58 14.04 -11.17
CA LEU A 394 -24.72 13.89 -12.62
C LEU A 394 -26.10 13.36 -13.01
N VAL A 395 -26.58 12.31 -12.32
CA VAL A 395 -27.91 11.74 -12.56
C VAL A 395 -29.01 12.78 -12.29
N TYR A 396 -28.89 13.56 -11.21
CA TYR A 396 -29.83 14.64 -10.91
C TYR A 396 -29.86 15.71 -12.00
N GLN A 397 -28.69 16.15 -12.47
CA GLN A 397 -28.58 17.15 -13.53
C GLN A 397 -29.20 16.67 -14.84
N VAL A 398 -29.02 15.40 -15.19
CA VAL A 398 -29.51 14.84 -16.46
C VAL A 398 -31.01 14.50 -16.40
N ARG A 399 -31.51 13.94 -15.29
CA ARG A 399 -32.88 13.42 -15.19
C ARG A 399 -33.89 14.40 -14.60
N HIS A 400 -33.48 15.22 -13.63
CA HIS A 400 -34.40 16.07 -12.86
C HIS A 400 -34.28 17.57 -13.18
N SER A 401 -33.09 18.04 -13.57
CA SER A 401 -32.86 19.48 -13.81
C SER A 401 -32.99 19.85 -15.29
N LYS A 402 -34.00 20.66 -15.64
CA LYS A 402 -34.22 21.13 -17.03
C LYS A 402 -33.11 22.05 -17.58
N GLY A 403 -32.21 22.54 -16.73
CA GLY A 403 -31.13 23.48 -17.09
C GLY A 403 -29.74 23.05 -16.63
N LEU A 404 -29.50 21.76 -16.34
CA LEU A 404 -28.24 21.22 -15.80
C LEU A 404 -27.78 21.89 -14.49
N SER A 405 -28.66 22.64 -13.82
CA SER A 405 -28.36 23.31 -12.55
C SER A 405 -28.49 22.33 -11.38
N LEU A 406 -27.65 22.50 -10.37
CA LEU A 406 -27.72 21.75 -9.11
C LEU A 406 -28.69 22.39 -8.08
N SER A 407 -29.53 23.34 -8.53
CA SER A 407 -30.56 23.94 -7.67
C SER A 407 -31.52 22.86 -7.17
N GLY A 408 -31.76 22.80 -5.86
CA GLY A 408 -32.64 21.81 -5.23
C GLY A 408 -32.02 20.42 -5.01
N TYR A 409 -30.76 20.18 -5.38
CA TYR A 409 -30.10 18.87 -5.22
C TYR A 409 -30.11 18.37 -3.77
N THR A 410 -29.83 19.24 -2.81
CA THR A 410 -29.86 18.87 -1.38
C THR A 410 -31.24 18.42 -0.91
N ASN A 411 -32.31 18.99 -1.47
CA ASN A 411 -33.68 18.58 -1.16
C ASN A 411 -34.01 17.22 -1.80
N PHE A 412 -33.44 16.93 -2.97
CA PHE A 412 -33.59 15.64 -3.65
C PHE A 412 -32.85 14.49 -2.96
N THR A 413 -31.68 14.75 -2.38
CA THR A 413 -30.86 13.72 -1.70
C THR A 413 -31.34 13.32 -0.30
N LEU A 414 -32.24 14.11 0.29
CA LEU A 414 -32.69 13.93 1.66
C LEU A 414 -34.05 13.23 1.67
N ALA A 415 -34.10 12.02 2.22
CA ALA A 415 -35.34 11.32 2.51
C ALA A 415 -35.95 11.87 3.81
N THR A 416 -37.28 11.90 3.83
CA THR A 416 -38.11 12.34 4.96
C THR A 416 -38.46 11.15 5.85
N PHE A 417 -38.45 11.34 7.17
CA PHE A 417 -38.79 10.32 8.16
C PHE A 417 -39.73 10.91 9.21
N ASP A 418 -40.84 10.24 9.49
CA ASP A 418 -41.74 10.64 10.57
C ASP A 418 -41.17 10.17 11.92
N THR A 419 -41.07 11.08 12.88
CA THR A 419 -40.53 10.77 14.21
C THR A 419 -41.47 9.92 15.05
N SER A 420 -42.72 9.71 14.64
CA SER A 420 -43.62 8.72 15.26
C SER A 420 -43.14 7.29 15.08
N ASP A 421 -42.45 7.00 13.98
CA ASP A 421 -42.17 5.63 13.53
C ASP A 421 -40.83 5.10 14.06
N PHE A 422 -40.26 5.80 15.04
CA PHE A 422 -39.10 5.30 15.77
C PHE A 422 -39.48 4.13 16.67
N ASP A 423 -38.66 3.09 16.64
CA ASP A 423 -38.68 2.06 17.67
C ASP A 423 -38.27 2.65 19.04
N ASP A 424 -38.88 2.17 20.13
CA ASP A 424 -38.74 2.69 21.50
C ASP A 424 -37.28 2.64 22.00
N ALA A 425 -36.48 1.73 21.46
CA ALA A 425 -35.05 1.62 21.74
C ALA A 425 -34.22 2.73 21.07
N HIS A 426 -34.69 3.30 19.95
CA HIS A 426 -33.92 4.15 19.03
C HIS A 426 -34.27 5.62 19.12
N ARG A 427 -35.44 5.96 19.69
CA ARG A 427 -35.89 7.33 19.88
C ARG A 427 -34.87 8.17 20.67
N PRO A 428 -34.50 9.38 20.20
CA PRO A 428 -33.64 10.29 20.95
C PRO A 428 -34.27 10.71 22.28
N ASN A 429 -33.49 10.80 23.36
CA ASN A 429 -33.99 11.26 24.66
C ASN A 429 -34.44 12.74 24.59
N ASN A 430 -33.75 13.55 23.77
CA ASN A 430 -34.11 14.93 23.50
C ASN A 430 -34.76 15.01 22.11
N GLY A 431 -36.11 15.00 22.10
CA GLY A 431 -36.92 15.15 20.89
C GLY A 431 -37.08 16.59 20.39
N THR A 432 -36.39 17.56 21.01
CA THR A 432 -36.54 18.98 20.71
C THR A 432 -35.31 19.56 20.02
N LEU A 433 -35.54 20.43 19.03
CA LEU A 433 -34.52 21.25 18.40
C LEU A 433 -34.85 22.71 18.71
N HIS A 434 -33.97 23.42 19.42
CA HIS A 434 -34.19 24.80 19.88
C HIS A 434 -35.53 25.01 20.61
N GLY A 435 -35.98 24.03 21.41
CA GLY A 435 -37.22 24.11 22.18
C GLY A 435 -38.50 23.71 21.44
N ALA A 436 -38.45 23.44 20.12
CA ALA A 436 -39.57 22.93 19.35
C ALA A 436 -39.50 21.40 19.21
N ILE A 437 -40.65 20.72 19.33
CA ILE A 437 -40.76 19.27 19.11
C ILE A 437 -40.61 19.00 17.61
N VAL A 438 -39.63 18.17 17.26
CA VAL A 438 -39.39 17.75 15.88
C VAL A 438 -40.39 16.65 15.53
N ARG A 439 -41.24 16.88 14.52
CA ARG A 439 -42.21 15.89 14.02
C ARG A 439 -41.68 15.09 12.83
N GLU A 440 -40.91 15.74 11.96
CA GLU A 440 -40.31 15.13 10.78
C GLU A 440 -38.80 15.39 10.82
N CYS A 441 -37.99 14.36 10.53
CA CYS A 441 -36.56 14.52 10.36
C CYS A 441 -36.10 14.06 8.97
N ARG A 442 -34.94 14.55 8.53
CA ARG A 442 -34.39 14.24 7.20
C ARG A 442 -33.05 13.54 7.33
N TYR A 443 -32.85 12.52 6.51
CA TYR A 443 -31.62 11.74 6.46
C TYR A 443 -31.17 11.52 5.01
N VAL A 444 -29.88 11.27 4.82
CA VAL A 444 -29.34 10.99 3.48
C VAL A 444 -29.76 9.58 3.06
N GLY A 445 -30.49 9.49 1.96
CA GLY A 445 -31.01 8.22 1.44
C GLY A 445 -32.02 8.44 0.33
N PHE A 446 -32.19 7.43 -0.53
CA PHE A 446 -33.15 7.43 -1.62
C PHE A 446 -34.28 6.45 -1.28
N ARG A 447 -35.22 6.88 -0.43
CA ARG A 447 -36.35 6.09 0.05
C ARG A 447 -37.64 6.88 -0.12
N GLU A 448 -38.75 6.16 -0.27
CA GLU A 448 -40.06 6.78 -0.41
C GLU A 448 -40.49 7.49 0.89
N PRO A 449 -41.22 8.62 0.78
CA PRO A 449 -41.64 9.42 1.92
C PRO A 449 -42.75 8.71 2.74
N PRO A 450 -42.93 9.12 4.01
CA PRO A 450 -43.99 8.57 4.86
C PRO A 450 -45.39 8.87 4.27
N GLY A 451 -46.32 7.94 4.46
CA GLY A 451 -47.70 8.06 3.95
C GLY A 451 -47.91 7.61 2.49
N THR A 452 -46.90 7.01 1.86
CA THR A 452 -47.02 6.33 0.56
C THR A 452 -47.28 4.82 0.75
N GLU A 453 -47.80 4.12 -0.27
CA GLU A 453 -48.09 2.66 -0.18
C GLU A 453 -46.86 1.81 0.18
N ASN A 454 -45.66 2.26 -0.23
CA ASN A 454 -44.39 1.58 0.02
C ASN A 454 -43.48 2.44 0.92
N GLU A 455 -43.98 2.83 2.10
CA GLU A 455 -43.26 3.67 3.05
C GLU A 455 -41.88 3.12 3.39
N TYR A 456 -40.89 4.00 3.44
CA TYR A 456 -39.50 3.70 3.79
C TYR A 456 -38.76 2.69 2.90
N GLN A 457 -39.40 2.16 1.86
CA GLN A 457 -38.74 1.27 0.91
C GLN A 457 -37.80 2.04 -0.03
N LEU A 458 -36.87 1.31 -0.65
CA LEU A 458 -35.93 1.89 -1.62
C LEU A 458 -36.68 2.40 -2.85
N SER A 459 -36.48 3.69 -3.18
CA SER A 459 -37.13 4.34 -4.31
C SER A 459 -36.56 3.87 -5.66
N GLU A 460 -37.29 4.06 -6.77
CA GLU A 460 -36.76 3.84 -8.14
C GLU A 460 -35.46 4.64 -8.36
N THR A 461 -35.39 5.86 -7.80
CA THR A 461 -34.21 6.72 -7.88
C THR A 461 -32.94 6.07 -7.32
N PHE A 462 -33.06 5.27 -6.25
CA PHE A 462 -31.94 4.51 -5.67
C PHE A 462 -31.35 3.54 -6.69
N TRP A 463 -32.21 2.79 -7.37
CA TRP A 463 -31.81 1.79 -8.35
C TRP A 463 -31.20 2.44 -9.58
N VAL A 464 -31.79 3.52 -10.10
CA VAL A 464 -31.23 4.28 -11.23
C VAL A 464 -29.82 4.80 -10.91
N ILE A 465 -29.62 5.38 -9.72
CA ILE A 465 -28.29 5.87 -9.30
C ILE A 465 -27.32 4.71 -9.14
N THR A 466 -27.72 3.62 -8.49
CA THR A 466 -26.86 2.44 -8.28
C THR A 466 -26.45 1.79 -9.61
N THR A 467 -27.37 1.69 -10.56
CA THR A 467 -27.08 1.20 -11.91
C THR A 467 -26.11 2.14 -12.63
N ALA A 468 -26.29 3.46 -12.52
CA ALA A 468 -25.35 4.43 -13.10
C ALA A 468 -23.95 4.33 -12.47
N GLN A 469 -23.86 4.11 -11.16
CA GLN A 469 -22.59 3.87 -10.45
C GLN A 469 -21.87 2.63 -10.98
N LEU A 470 -22.58 1.49 -11.10
CA LEU A 470 -21.99 0.25 -11.63
C LEU A 470 -21.57 0.39 -13.10
N CYS A 471 -22.39 1.03 -13.92
CA CYS A 471 -22.05 1.32 -15.32
C CYS A 471 -20.80 2.20 -15.41
N PHE A 472 -20.70 3.23 -14.56
CA PHE A 472 -19.53 4.08 -14.50
C PHE A 472 -18.26 3.29 -14.14
N VAL A 473 -18.30 2.41 -13.13
CA VAL A 473 -17.15 1.58 -12.74
C VAL A 473 -16.67 0.75 -13.94
N VAL A 474 -17.57 0.04 -14.61
CA VAL A 474 -17.23 -0.80 -15.76
C VAL A 474 -16.61 0.03 -16.88
N ILE A 475 -17.23 1.17 -17.24
CA ILE A 475 -16.72 2.04 -18.32
C ILE A 475 -15.36 2.61 -17.94
N PHE A 476 -15.23 3.16 -16.73
CA PHE A 476 -14.00 3.76 -16.25
C PHE A 476 -12.84 2.75 -16.24
N GLU A 477 -13.06 1.56 -15.70
CA GLU A 477 -12.05 0.50 -15.66
C GLU A 477 -11.59 0.10 -17.06
N HIS A 478 -12.51 -0.24 -17.97
CA HIS A 478 -12.13 -0.70 -19.31
C HIS A 478 -11.43 0.39 -20.11
N VAL A 479 -11.90 1.64 -20.03
CA VAL A 479 -11.26 2.78 -20.70
C VAL A 479 -9.86 3.02 -20.15
N VAL A 480 -9.69 3.08 -18.83
CA VAL A 480 -8.39 3.35 -18.22
C VAL A 480 -7.42 2.18 -18.44
N PHE A 481 -7.86 0.93 -18.32
CA PHE A 481 -7.02 -0.24 -18.63
C PHE A 481 -6.62 -0.28 -20.10
N PHE A 482 -7.52 0.08 -21.01
CA PHE A 482 -7.19 0.17 -22.43
C PHE A 482 -6.12 1.24 -22.69
N ILE A 483 -6.32 2.48 -22.19
CA ILE A 483 -5.36 3.57 -22.42
C ILE A 483 -4.00 3.24 -21.79
N THR A 484 -3.98 2.78 -20.53
CA THR A 484 -2.73 2.39 -19.85
C THR A 484 -2.05 1.22 -20.55
N GLY A 485 -2.80 0.23 -21.05
CA GLY A 485 -2.28 -0.88 -21.84
C GLY A 485 -1.64 -0.42 -23.16
N VAL A 486 -2.29 0.50 -23.88
CA VAL A 486 -1.73 1.11 -25.11
C VAL A 486 -0.43 1.84 -24.80
N VAL A 487 -0.41 2.68 -23.77
CA VAL A 487 0.79 3.43 -23.36
C VAL A 487 1.92 2.49 -22.97
N ALA A 488 1.64 1.43 -22.20
CA ALA A 488 2.64 0.42 -21.84
C ALA A 488 3.17 -0.33 -23.07
N GLY A 489 2.32 -0.62 -24.06
CA GLY A 489 2.73 -1.26 -25.31
C GLY A 489 3.58 -0.35 -26.22
N MET A 490 3.38 0.97 -26.15
CA MET A 490 4.17 1.94 -26.94
C MET A 490 5.58 2.13 -26.39
N ILE A 491 5.82 1.94 -25.09
CA ILE A 491 7.13 2.12 -24.46
C ILE A 491 7.92 0.81 -24.56
N PRO A 492 8.99 0.73 -25.38
CA PRO A 492 9.78 -0.48 -25.46
C PRO A 492 10.55 -0.72 -24.15
N ALA A 493 10.48 -1.94 -23.64
CA ALA A 493 11.13 -2.33 -22.39
C ALA A 493 12.66 -2.16 -22.41
N MET A 494 13.30 -2.33 -23.57
CA MET A 494 14.74 -2.12 -23.76
C MET A 494 14.98 -0.89 -24.65
N PRO A 495 15.85 0.05 -24.24
CA PRO A 495 16.22 1.17 -25.11
C PRO A 495 17.04 0.69 -26.31
N LYS A 496 16.75 1.25 -27.49
CA LYS A 496 17.43 0.91 -28.75
C LYS A 496 18.96 1.06 -28.66
N SER A 497 19.44 2.08 -27.94
CA SER A 497 20.88 2.33 -27.77
C SER A 497 21.59 1.18 -27.06
N VAL A 498 21.01 0.65 -25.98
CA VAL A 498 21.57 -0.48 -25.24
C VAL A 498 21.46 -1.76 -26.06
N ALA A 499 20.31 -2.01 -26.70
CA ALA A 499 20.13 -3.18 -27.57
C ALA A 499 21.18 -3.23 -28.69
N GLN A 500 21.46 -2.10 -29.33
CA GLN A 500 22.48 -2.00 -30.38
C GLN A 500 23.90 -2.21 -29.84
N ARG A 501 24.22 -1.66 -28.65
CA ARG A 501 25.53 -1.85 -28.01
C ARG A 501 25.77 -3.31 -27.61
N MET A 502 24.80 -3.94 -26.95
CA MET A 502 24.88 -5.37 -26.61
C MET A 502 25.09 -6.24 -27.86
N LYS A 503 24.35 -5.96 -28.94
CA LYS A 503 24.54 -6.68 -30.21
C LYS A 503 25.94 -6.44 -30.80
N ARG A 504 26.46 -5.22 -30.72
CA ARG A 504 27.83 -4.90 -31.17
C ARG A 504 28.88 -5.65 -30.35
N GLU A 505 28.73 -5.69 -29.03
CA GLU A 505 29.64 -6.43 -28.14
C GLU A 505 29.65 -7.92 -28.48
N GLN A 506 28.49 -8.53 -28.73
CA GLN A 506 28.39 -9.93 -29.14
C GLN A 506 29.10 -10.20 -30.48
N ILE A 507 28.92 -9.32 -31.47
CA ILE A 507 29.59 -9.44 -32.78
C ILE A 507 31.11 -9.33 -32.61
N VAL A 508 31.59 -8.36 -31.82
CA VAL A 508 33.03 -8.18 -31.57
C VAL A 508 33.64 -9.40 -30.87
N VAL A 509 32.94 -9.98 -29.90
CA VAL A 509 33.38 -11.21 -29.21
C VAL A 509 33.42 -12.39 -30.18
N GLN A 510 32.41 -12.55 -31.04
CA GLN A 510 32.40 -13.61 -32.06
C GLN A 510 33.53 -13.45 -33.07
N ASP A 511 33.77 -12.24 -33.58
CA ASP A 511 34.88 -11.94 -34.48
C ASP A 511 36.24 -12.21 -33.83
N LEU A 512 36.40 -11.90 -32.54
CA LEU A 512 37.63 -12.17 -31.79
C LEU A 512 37.86 -13.68 -31.64
N ILE A 513 36.81 -14.45 -31.30
CA ILE A 513 36.88 -15.90 -31.18
C ILE A 513 37.24 -16.53 -32.53
N ALA A 514 36.64 -16.08 -33.63
CA ALA A 514 36.96 -16.56 -34.97
C ALA A 514 38.43 -16.29 -35.33
N LYS A 515 38.94 -15.08 -35.08
CA LYS A 515 40.35 -14.74 -35.32
C LYS A 515 41.32 -15.59 -34.48
N LEU A 516 40.96 -15.89 -33.23
CA LEU A 516 41.78 -16.74 -32.37
C LEU A 516 41.82 -18.18 -32.89
N GLN A 517 40.70 -18.71 -33.37
CA GLN A 517 40.64 -20.03 -34.00
C GLN A 517 41.48 -20.10 -35.28
N ASP A 518 41.43 -19.07 -36.11
CA ASP A 518 42.26 -18.97 -37.32
C ASP A 518 43.75 -18.88 -36.98
N SER A 519 44.12 -18.17 -35.90
CA SER A 519 45.52 -18.11 -35.47
C SER A 519 46.03 -19.42 -34.86
N ASP A 520 45.21 -20.13 -34.08
CA ASP A 520 45.58 -21.42 -33.48
C ASP A 520 45.68 -22.52 -34.55
N THR A 521 44.80 -22.49 -35.55
CA THR A 521 44.90 -23.38 -36.72
C THR A 521 46.11 -23.03 -37.59
N ALA A 522 46.41 -21.75 -37.81
CA ALA A 522 47.64 -21.36 -38.52
C ALA A 522 48.90 -21.79 -37.76
N ALA A 523 48.93 -21.65 -36.43
CA ALA A 523 50.05 -22.09 -35.59
C ALA A 523 50.21 -23.62 -35.58
N SER A 524 49.10 -24.37 -35.52
CA SER A 524 49.16 -25.84 -35.57
C SER A 524 49.60 -26.36 -36.94
N VAL A 525 49.13 -25.73 -38.03
CA VAL A 525 49.56 -26.05 -39.40
C VAL A 525 51.05 -25.72 -39.61
N ALA A 526 51.52 -24.58 -39.09
CA ALA A 526 52.94 -24.22 -39.17
C ALA A 526 53.84 -25.19 -38.38
N ALA A 527 53.43 -25.60 -37.17
CA ALA A 527 54.15 -26.60 -36.37
C ALA A 527 54.20 -27.97 -37.06
N THR A 528 53.10 -28.37 -37.70
CA THR A 528 53.01 -29.63 -38.46
C THR A 528 53.88 -29.57 -39.72
N ALA A 529 53.91 -28.43 -40.42
CA ALA A 529 54.76 -28.22 -41.59
C ALA A 529 56.26 -28.21 -41.24
N GLN A 530 56.64 -27.65 -40.08
CA GLN A 530 58.03 -27.73 -39.58
C GLN A 530 58.46 -29.15 -39.22
N LEU A 531 57.57 -29.97 -38.67
CA LEU A 531 57.84 -31.38 -38.41
C LEU A 531 58.00 -32.19 -39.70
N MET A 532 57.24 -31.88 -40.76
CA MET A 532 57.38 -32.53 -42.06
C MET A 532 58.61 -32.10 -42.86
N MET A 533 59.17 -30.90 -42.61
CA MET A 533 60.42 -30.46 -43.27
C MET A 533 61.69 -30.97 -42.59
N ASN A 534 61.60 -31.46 -41.36
CA ASN A 534 62.74 -31.99 -40.60
C ASN A 534 62.81 -33.53 -40.58
N SER A 535 61.91 -34.22 -41.30
CA SER A 535 61.97 -35.65 -41.63
C SER A 535 62.35 -35.83 -43.09
#